data_AF-A0A928YPK3-F1
#
_entry.id   AF-A0A928YPK3-F1
#
_cell.length_a   1.000
_cell.length_b   1.000
_cell.length_c   1.000
_cell.angle_alpha   90.00
_cell.angle_beta   90.00
_cell.angle_gamma   90.00
#
_symmetry.space_group_name_H-M   'P 1'
#
loop_
_entity.id
_entity.type
_entity.pdbx_description
1 polymer ?
#
loop_
_entity_poly.entity_id
_entity_poly.type
_entity_poly.pdbx_seq_one_letter_code
_entity_poly.pdbx_strand_id
1 'polypeptide(L)'
;MNKILLSLILLISTSVIFHSKAQAQKADNGNFFNTVVNNHNQIFEMSCIPSVVEMVLKYYKVVDFDFYDLQNEWQNKMDGSFRDFDKKDLYGITFSQQFVLPRDATFPIDSLFQTIENELKAEKKVIISLPSDTGWHMFVICEQTPDGEFVSYSKLGTHTLILRNTKEIVRKSNGTEIMTYSIHN
;
A
#
# COMPACT_ATOMS: atom_id res chain seq x y z
N MET A 1 0.44 80.99 -15.72
CA MET A 1 0.50 80.17 -14.50
C MET A 1 -0.13 78.81 -14.79
N ASN A 2 0.50 77.77 -14.30
CA ASN A 2 0.35 76.36 -14.68
C ASN A 2 -1.00 75.72 -14.27
N LYS A 3 -1.45 74.78 -15.12
CA LYS A 3 -2.03 73.42 -14.89
C LYS A 3 -2.87 73.20 -13.61
N ILE A 4 -3.98 72.46 -13.59
CA ILE A 4 -4.10 71.01 -13.83
C ILE A 4 -5.60 70.68 -13.92
N LEU A 5 -6.02 69.98 -14.97
CA LEU A 5 -7.32 69.29 -15.04
C LEU A 5 -7.12 67.89 -14.44
N LEU A 6 -7.83 67.55 -13.36
CA LEU A 6 -7.80 66.22 -12.76
C LEU A 6 -8.85 65.33 -13.44
N SER A 7 -8.40 64.49 -14.38
CA SER A 7 -9.22 63.42 -14.94
C SER A 7 -9.23 62.22 -13.99
N LEU A 8 -10.40 61.85 -13.49
CA LEU A 8 -10.63 60.64 -12.70
C LEU A 8 -10.64 59.43 -13.65
N ILE A 9 -9.60 58.61 -13.64
CA ILE A 9 -9.59 57.33 -14.36
C ILE A 9 -10.08 56.25 -13.39
N LEU A 10 -11.29 55.74 -13.62
CA LEU A 10 -11.83 54.59 -12.91
C LEU A 10 -11.21 53.32 -13.53
N LEU A 11 -10.20 52.75 -12.85
CA LEU A 11 -9.62 51.45 -13.22
C LEU A 11 -10.58 50.34 -12.76
N ILE A 12 -11.30 49.75 -13.71
CA ILE A 12 -12.09 48.53 -13.50
C ILE A 12 -11.09 47.37 -13.45
N SER A 13 -10.71 46.93 -12.24
CA SER A 13 -9.95 45.69 -12.06
C SER A 13 -10.89 44.50 -12.24
N THR A 14 -10.94 43.95 -13.46
CA THR A 14 -11.52 42.62 -13.66
C THR A 14 -10.57 41.60 -13.05
N SER A 15 -10.89 41.14 -11.84
CA SER A 15 -10.28 39.98 -11.23
C SER A 15 -10.54 38.77 -12.13
N VAL A 16 -9.55 38.39 -12.93
CA VAL A 16 -9.54 37.12 -13.64
C VAL A 16 -9.44 36.04 -12.57
N ILE A 17 -10.59 35.47 -12.20
CA ILE A 17 -10.63 34.29 -11.35
C ILE A 17 -10.09 33.14 -12.21
N PHE A 18 -8.79 32.90 -12.11
CA PHE A 18 -8.22 31.62 -12.51
C PHE A 18 -8.85 30.54 -11.64
N HIS A 19 -9.91 29.92 -12.16
CA HIS A 19 -10.27 28.57 -11.73
C HIS A 19 -9.14 27.66 -12.20
N SER A 20 -8.10 27.53 -11.37
CA SER A 20 -7.24 26.36 -11.42
C SER A 20 -8.15 25.17 -11.15
N LYS A 21 -8.59 24.51 -12.22
CA LYS A 21 -9.04 23.12 -12.11
C LYS A 21 -7.90 22.42 -11.40
N ALA A 22 -8.16 21.94 -10.19
CA ALA A 22 -7.25 21.08 -9.47
C ALA A 22 -6.96 19.91 -10.42
N GLN A 23 -5.85 20.03 -11.13
CA GLN A 23 -5.29 18.97 -11.93
C GLN A 23 -4.90 17.97 -10.86
N ALA A 24 -5.72 16.93 -10.69
CA ALA A 24 -5.34 15.76 -9.95
C ALA A 24 -4.02 15.32 -10.59
N GLN A 25 -2.91 15.71 -9.97
CA GLN A 25 -1.62 15.13 -10.27
C GLN A 25 -1.89 13.64 -10.16
N LYS A 26 -1.59 12.89 -11.22
CA LYS A 26 -1.19 11.49 -11.05
C LYS A 26 -0.06 11.56 -10.04
N ALA A 27 -0.41 11.46 -8.76
CA ALA A 27 0.55 11.28 -7.70
C ALA A 27 1.33 10.06 -8.16
N ASP A 28 2.64 10.20 -8.24
CA ASP A 28 3.51 9.05 -8.42
C ASP A 28 3.08 8.01 -7.36
N ASN A 29 2.40 6.96 -7.81
CA ASN A 29 1.72 6.01 -6.95
C ASN A 29 2.73 5.29 -6.05
N GLY A 30 4.00 5.21 -6.46
CA GLY A 30 5.12 4.76 -5.61
C GLY A 30 5.44 5.75 -4.49
N ASN A 31 5.43 7.05 -4.79
CA ASN A 31 5.68 8.11 -3.82
C ASN A 31 4.58 8.19 -2.72
N PHE A 32 3.30 8.00 -3.09
CA PHE A 32 2.23 8.00 -2.09
C PHE A 32 2.31 6.80 -1.15
N PHE A 33 2.64 5.60 -1.65
CA PHE A 33 2.78 4.44 -0.77
C PHE A 33 3.92 4.61 0.25
N ASN A 34 5.04 5.21 -0.15
CA ASN A 34 6.10 5.57 0.79
C ASN A 34 5.59 6.51 1.89
N THR A 35 4.70 7.44 1.56
CA THR A 35 4.05 8.31 2.56
C THR A 35 3.20 7.50 3.53
N VAL A 36 2.44 6.51 3.04
CA VAL A 36 1.68 5.58 3.90
C VAL A 36 2.61 4.84 4.85
N VAL A 37 3.67 4.22 4.35
CA VAL A 37 4.61 3.45 5.19
C VAL A 37 5.27 4.34 6.25
N ASN A 38 5.65 5.58 5.90
CA ASN A 38 6.29 6.50 6.84
C ASN A 38 5.37 6.99 7.95
N ASN A 39 4.05 6.99 7.73
CA ASN A 39 3.04 7.44 8.71
C ASN A 39 2.26 6.27 9.35
N HIS A 40 2.58 5.03 9.01
CA HIS A 40 1.97 3.84 9.59
C HIS A 40 2.84 3.28 10.73
N ASN A 41 2.27 2.50 11.65
CA ASN A 41 2.99 1.72 12.65
C ASN A 41 2.33 0.34 12.81
N GLN A 42 3.10 -0.68 13.15
CA GLN A 42 2.52 -1.89 13.72
C GLN A 42 2.37 -1.68 15.23
N ILE A 43 1.16 -1.57 15.75
CA ILE A 43 0.91 -1.13 17.14
C ILE A 43 0.83 -2.29 18.14
N PHE A 44 0.68 -3.53 17.69
CA PHE A 44 0.79 -4.74 18.51
C PHE A 44 1.78 -5.74 17.90
N GLU A 45 2.47 -6.52 18.72
CA GLU A 45 3.51 -7.46 18.26
C GLU A 45 2.95 -8.50 17.26
N MET A 46 1.74 -9.01 17.51
CA MET A 46 1.11 -10.03 16.66
C MET A 46 0.14 -9.47 15.61
N SER A 47 0.19 -8.17 15.34
CA SER A 47 -0.73 -7.48 14.42
C SER A 47 -0.16 -7.26 13.01
N CYS A 48 0.86 -8.02 12.61
CA CYS A 48 1.50 -7.86 11.30
C CYS A 48 0.53 -8.04 10.11
N ILE A 49 -0.46 -8.95 10.22
CA ILE A 49 -1.50 -9.15 9.20
C ILE A 49 -2.44 -7.94 9.06
N PRO A 50 -3.17 -7.50 10.11
CA PRO A 50 -4.01 -6.31 10.00
C PRO A 50 -3.20 -5.05 9.67
N SER A 51 -1.94 -4.94 10.13
CA SER A 51 -1.08 -3.80 9.80
C SER A 51 -0.88 -3.61 8.30
N VAL A 52 -0.52 -4.67 7.56
CA VAL A 52 -0.36 -4.55 6.10
C VAL A 52 -1.68 -4.37 5.35
N VAL A 53 -2.79 -4.90 5.88
CA VAL A 53 -4.13 -4.64 5.32
C VAL A 53 -4.47 -3.16 5.45
N GLU A 54 -4.26 -2.56 6.63
CA GLU A 54 -4.46 -1.14 6.86
C GLU A 54 -3.56 -0.26 5.98
N MET A 55 -2.31 -0.67 5.72
CA MET A 55 -1.46 0.05 4.74
C MET A 55 -2.11 0.09 3.35
N VAL A 56 -2.73 -1.01 2.90
CA VAL A 56 -3.44 -1.04 1.62
C VAL A 56 -4.69 -0.13 1.67
N LEU A 57 -5.48 -0.18 2.74
CA LEU A 57 -6.64 0.71 2.90
C LEU A 57 -6.24 2.20 2.88
N LYS A 58 -5.16 2.56 3.59
CA LYS A 58 -4.59 3.92 3.60
C LYS A 58 -4.08 4.33 2.23
N TYR A 59 -3.46 3.40 1.48
CA TYR A 59 -3.00 3.64 0.12
C TYR A 59 -4.15 4.03 -0.83
N TYR A 60 -5.30 3.38 -0.69
CA TYR A 60 -6.51 3.74 -1.45
C TYR A 60 -7.28 4.93 -0.88
N LYS A 61 -6.82 5.51 0.23
CA LYS A 61 -7.46 6.66 0.90
C LYS A 61 -8.92 6.39 1.28
N VAL A 62 -9.25 5.14 1.56
CA VAL A 62 -10.56 4.73 2.06
C VAL A 62 -10.64 4.77 3.59
N VAL A 63 -9.50 4.99 4.24
CA VAL A 63 -9.34 5.28 5.67
C VAL A 63 -8.22 6.30 5.89
N ASP A 64 -8.20 6.97 7.03
CA ASP A 64 -7.20 7.97 7.41
C ASP A 64 -5.86 7.36 7.87
N PHE A 65 -4.79 8.17 7.94
CA PHE A 65 -3.46 7.70 8.36
C PHE A 65 -3.41 7.20 9.81
N ASP A 66 -4.27 7.72 10.69
CA ASP A 66 -4.41 7.32 12.09
C ASP A 66 -5.38 6.15 12.29
N PHE A 67 -5.93 5.58 11.21
CA PHE A 67 -6.74 4.37 11.28
C PHE A 67 -5.91 3.17 11.77
N TYR A 68 -6.31 2.59 12.89
CA TYR A 68 -5.69 1.43 13.51
C TYR A 68 -6.72 0.42 14.02
N ASP A 69 -7.97 0.52 13.55
CA ASP A 69 -9.09 -0.23 14.12
C ASP A 69 -8.92 -1.74 13.93
N LEU A 70 -8.35 -2.19 12.81
CA LEU A 70 -8.12 -3.62 12.57
C LEU A 70 -7.03 -4.14 13.50
N GLN A 71 -5.96 -3.37 13.71
CA GLN A 71 -4.93 -3.73 14.70
C GLN A 71 -5.47 -3.69 16.13
N ASN A 72 -6.32 -2.72 16.48
CA ASN A 72 -6.95 -2.59 17.80
C ASN A 72 -7.94 -3.72 18.10
N GLU A 73 -8.70 -4.18 17.11
CA GLU A 73 -9.57 -5.34 17.23
C GLU A 73 -8.75 -6.64 17.38
N TRP A 74 -7.65 -6.75 16.63
CA TRP A 74 -6.80 -7.94 16.62
C TRP A 74 -5.93 -8.09 17.86
N GLN A 75 -5.38 -6.99 18.37
CA GLN A 75 -4.43 -6.94 19.48
C GLN A 75 -3.24 -7.90 19.26
N ASN A 76 -2.98 -8.78 20.24
CA ASN A 76 -1.90 -9.78 20.19
C ASN A 76 -2.42 -11.19 19.86
N LYS A 77 -3.47 -11.33 19.04
CA LYS A 77 -3.96 -12.64 18.58
C LYS A 77 -2.84 -13.39 17.83
N MET A 78 -2.48 -14.58 18.31
CA MET A 78 -1.35 -15.38 17.80
C MET A 78 -1.73 -16.41 16.73
N ASP A 79 -2.99 -16.83 16.68
CA ASP A 79 -3.49 -17.92 15.82
C ASP A 79 -4.09 -17.40 14.49
N GLY A 80 -3.84 -16.15 14.14
CA GLY A 80 -4.39 -15.55 12.94
C GLY A 80 -3.62 -15.87 11.66
N SER A 81 -4.30 -15.69 10.53
CA SER A 81 -3.80 -16.00 9.19
C SER A 81 -4.46 -15.12 8.14
N PHE A 82 -4.02 -15.23 6.88
CA PHE A 82 -4.71 -14.55 5.77
C PHE A 82 -6.18 -14.99 5.60
N ARG A 83 -6.59 -16.15 6.13
CA ARG A 83 -7.99 -16.58 6.13
C ARG A 83 -8.90 -15.64 6.92
N ASP A 84 -8.38 -14.94 7.92
CA ASP A 84 -9.15 -13.95 8.68
C ASP A 84 -9.57 -12.74 7.83
N PHE A 85 -8.95 -12.54 6.65
CA PHE A 85 -9.26 -11.47 5.70
C PHE A 85 -9.70 -11.99 4.33
N ASP A 86 -9.64 -13.29 4.07
CA ASP A 86 -10.09 -13.87 2.79
C ASP A 86 -11.57 -13.57 2.55
N LYS A 87 -11.87 -12.99 1.38
CA LYS A 87 -13.20 -12.58 0.91
C LYS A 87 -13.89 -11.54 1.80
N LYS A 88 -13.17 -10.89 2.72
CA LYS A 88 -13.72 -9.76 3.47
C LYS A 88 -13.71 -8.51 2.60
N ASP A 89 -14.87 -7.84 2.55
CA ASP A 89 -14.97 -6.48 2.04
C ASP A 89 -14.72 -5.49 3.18
N LEU A 90 -13.73 -4.64 2.98
CA LEU A 90 -13.33 -3.59 3.92
C LEU A 90 -13.27 -2.29 3.15
N TYR A 91 -14.23 -1.39 3.44
CA TYR A 91 -14.29 -0.06 2.83
C TYR A 91 -14.28 -0.09 1.28
N GLY A 92 -15.03 -1.03 0.68
CA GLY A 92 -15.13 -1.19 -0.78
C GLY A 92 -13.96 -1.94 -1.42
N ILE A 93 -13.07 -2.54 -0.61
CA ILE A 93 -11.96 -3.36 -1.07
C ILE A 93 -12.17 -4.79 -0.56
N THR A 94 -12.32 -5.74 -1.47
CA THR A 94 -12.42 -7.16 -1.13
C THR A 94 -11.07 -7.85 -1.27
N PHE A 95 -10.57 -8.40 -0.17
CA PHE A 95 -9.31 -9.14 -0.15
C PHE A 95 -9.51 -10.62 -0.53
N SER A 96 -8.49 -11.25 -1.09
CA SER A 96 -8.52 -12.65 -1.50
C SER A 96 -7.18 -13.31 -1.25
N GLN A 97 -7.18 -14.36 -0.44
CA GLN A 97 -6.01 -15.19 -0.20
C GLN A 97 -5.73 -16.05 -1.43
N GLN A 98 -4.46 -16.16 -1.81
CA GLN A 98 -4.01 -16.95 -2.95
C GLN A 98 -2.84 -17.84 -2.54
N PHE A 99 -2.62 -18.91 -3.31
CA PHE A 99 -1.50 -19.86 -3.13
C PHE A 99 -1.49 -20.56 -1.76
N VAL A 100 -2.66 -20.95 -1.26
CA VAL A 100 -2.82 -21.80 -0.06
C VAL A 100 -2.38 -23.24 -0.39
N LEU A 101 -1.07 -23.43 -0.50
CA LEU A 101 -0.42 -24.66 -0.96
C LEU A 101 0.76 -25.02 -0.03
N PRO A 102 1.12 -26.30 0.09
CA PRO A 102 2.32 -26.71 0.81
C PRO A 102 3.59 -26.06 0.25
N ARG A 103 4.47 -25.58 1.15
CA ARG A 103 5.76 -24.97 0.79
C ARG A 103 6.82 -26.06 0.56
N ASP A 104 6.79 -26.67 -0.61
CA ASP A 104 7.71 -27.74 -1.00
C ASP A 104 8.21 -27.57 -2.45
N ALA A 105 8.99 -28.54 -2.93
CA ALA A 105 9.60 -28.49 -4.26
C ALA A 105 8.59 -28.45 -5.42
N THR A 106 7.30 -28.74 -5.16
CA THR A 106 6.22 -28.69 -6.14
C THR A 106 5.49 -27.35 -6.16
N PHE A 107 5.81 -26.43 -5.25
CA PHE A 107 5.17 -25.13 -5.18
C PHE A 107 5.35 -24.33 -6.48
N PRO A 108 4.27 -23.75 -7.06
CA PRO A 108 4.32 -23.12 -8.37
C PRO A 108 4.88 -21.68 -8.31
N ILE A 109 6.18 -21.55 -8.01
CA ILE A 109 6.87 -20.25 -7.81
C ILE A 109 6.69 -19.30 -9.01
N ASP A 110 6.81 -19.79 -10.24
CA ASP A 110 6.70 -18.94 -11.43
C ASP A 110 5.28 -18.39 -11.59
N SER A 111 4.25 -19.17 -11.24
CA SER A 111 2.85 -18.71 -11.26
C SER A 111 2.59 -17.68 -10.17
N LEU A 112 3.20 -17.86 -8.99
CA LEU A 112 3.15 -16.88 -7.91
C LEU A 112 3.74 -15.54 -8.34
N PHE A 113 4.96 -15.55 -8.91
CA PHE A 113 5.62 -14.34 -9.39
C PHE A 113 4.85 -13.69 -10.53
N GLN A 114 4.33 -14.46 -11.48
CA GLN A 114 3.52 -13.92 -12.58
C GLN A 114 2.25 -13.25 -12.05
N THR A 115 1.61 -13.82 -11.02
CA THR A 115 0.43 -13.23 -10.38
C THR A 115 0.77 -11.88 -9.75
N ILE A 116 1.86 -11.81 -8.98
CA ILE A 116 2.33 -10.57 -8.36
C ILE A 116 2.62 -9.51 -9.44
N GLU A 117 3.34 -9.88 -10.50
CA GLU A 117 3.67 -8.96 -11.59
C GLU A 117 2.42 -8.40 -12.29
N ASN A 118 1.38 -9.22 -12.45
CA ASN A 118 0.14 -8.78 -13.07
C ASN A 118 -0.60 -7.76 -12.19
N GLU A 119 -0.63 -7.97 -10.86
CA GLU A 119 -1.20 -7.00 -9.91
C GLU A 119 -0.39 -5.68 -9.92
N LEU A 120 0.95 -5.76 -9.90
CA LEU A 120 1.81 -4.58 -9.97
C LEU A 120 1.65 -3.80 -11.29
N LYS A 121 1.51 -4.49 -12.43
CA LYS A 121 1.21 -3.87 -13.73
C LYS A 121 -0.15 -3.18 -13.76
N ALA A 122 -1.11 -3.67 -12.97
CA ALA A 122 -2.40 -3.02 -12.76
C ALA A 122 -2.33 -1.87 -11.73
N GLU A 123 -1.14 -1.40 -11.38
CA GLU A 123 -0.86 -0.37 -10.38
C GLU A 123 -1.36 -0.72 -8.96
N LYS A 124 -1.63 -2.00 -8.70
CA LYS A 124 -2.00 -2.48 -7.36
C LYS A 124 -0.77 -2.86 -6.54
N LYS A 125 -1.02 -3.28 -5.31
CA LYS A 125 -0.05 -3.78 -4.35
C LYS A 125 -0.42 -5.23 -4.02
N VAL A 126 0.53 -5.99 -3.50
CA VAL A 126 0.29 -7.38 -3.09
C VAL A 126 0.78 -7.54 -1.68
N ILE A 127 -0.05 -8.10 -0.81
CA ILE A 127 0.39 -8.49 0.53
C ILE A 127 1.03 -9.88 0.42
N ILE A 128 2.17 -10.08 1.06
CA ILE A 128 2.93 -11.34 1.02
C ILE A 128 3.38 -11.74 2.42
N SER A 129 3.31 -13.04 2.71
CA SER A 129 3.92 -13.60 3.91
C SER A 129 5.37 -13.97 3.61
N LEU A 130 6.33 -13.57 4.44
CA LEU A 130 7.75 -13.92 4.25
C LEU A 130 8.36 -14.39 5.58
N PRO A 131 9.36 -15.29 5.55
CA PRO A 131 10.09 -15.64 6.76
C PRO A 131 10.77 -14.42 7.39
N SER A 132 10.79 -14.40 8.71
CA SER A 132 11.53 -13.47 9.55
C SER A 132 12.25 -14.23 10.66
N ASP A 133 13.09 -13.55 11.44
CA ASP A 133 13.87 -14.16 12.52
C ASP A 133 13.01 -14.90 13.56
N THR A 134 11.78 -14.44 13.78
CA THR A 134 10.84 -14.97 14.79
C THR A 134 9.69 -15.78 14.19
N GLY A 135 9.73 -16.09 12.89
CA GLY A 135 8.70 -16.89 12.23
C GLY A 135 8.32 -16.34 10.85
N TRP A 136 7.07 -15.91 10.70
CA TRP A 136 6.56 -15.32 9.47
C TRP A 136 6.09 -13.90 9.75
N HIS A 137 6.40 -12.99 8.84
CA HIS A 137 5.98 -11.60 8.89
C HIS A 137 5.32 -11.19 7.59
N MET A 138 4.42 -10.21 7.65
CA MET A 138 3.69 -9.77 6.47
C MET A 138 4.30 -8.50 5.89
N PHE A 139 4.37 -8.44 4.57
CA PHE A 139 4.87 -7.29 3.83
C PHE A 139 3.90 -6.91 2.72
N VAL A 140 4.03 -5.69 2.23
CA VAL A 140 3.38 -5.20 1.02
C VAL A 140 4.43 -5.04 -0.09
N ILE A 141 4.29 -5.81 -1.16
CA ILE A 141 5.04 -5.62 -2.39
C ILE A 141 4.45 -4.41 -3.11
N CYS A 142 5.28 -3.40 -3.38
CA CYS A 142 4.79 -2.14 -3.94
C CYS A 142 5.30 -1.83 -5.35
N GLU A 143 6.47 -2.38 -5.72
CA GLU A 143 7.12 -2.13 -6.99
C GLU A 143 8.01 -3.32 -7.40
N GLN A 144 8.33 -3.33 -8.69
CA GLN A 144 9.32 -4.21 -9.29
C GLN A 144 10.49 -3.35 -9.78
N THR A 145 11.70 -3.74 -9.43
CA THR A 145 12.93 -3.06 -9.87
C THR A 145 13.20 -3.32 -11.37
N PRO A 146 14.07 -2.54 -12.03
CA PRO A 146 14.40 -2.75 -13.44
C PRO A 146 14.99 -4.13 -13.77
N ASP A 147 15.67 -4.76 -12.82
CA ASP A 147 16.20 -6.13 -12.92
C ASP A 147 15.17 -7.21 -12.55
N GLY A 148 13.93 -6.80 -12.25
CA GLY A 148 12.79 -7.70 -12.09
C GLY A 148 12.57 -8.22 -10.68
N GLU A 149 13.29 -7.73 -9.67
CA GLU A 149 13.12 -8.08 -8.26
C GLU A 149 11.96 -7.31 -7.62
N PHE A 150 11.34 -7.85 -6.56
CA PHE A 150 10.25 -7.16 -5.87
C PHE A 150 10.75 -6.43 -4.63
N VAL A 151 10.30 -5.18 -4.46
CA VAL A 151 10.53 -4.40 -3.24
C VAL A 151 9.31 -4.51 -2.34
N SER A 152 9.55 -4.98 -1.11
CA SER A 152 8.52 -5.24 -0.11
C SER A 152 8.74 -4.39 1.13
N TYR A 153 7.66 -3.81 1.66
CA TYR A 153 7.67 -2.94 2.83
C TYR A 153 6.84 -3.54 3.96
N SER A 154 7.27 -3.32 5.19
CA SER A 154 6.49 -3.65 6.38
C SER A 154 6.85 -2.73 7.54
N LYS A 155 6.18 -2.90 8.68
CA LYS A 155 6.50 -2.25 9.94
C LYS A 155 6.72 -3.28 11.04
N LEU A 156 7.64 -2.95 11.94
CA LEU A 156 7.82 -3.60 13.23
C LEU A 156 7.85 -2.49 14.28
N GLY A 157 6.74 -2.31 15.01
CA GLY A 157 6.54 -1.08 15.76
C GLY A 157 6.55 0.14 14.83
N THR A 158 7.44 1.09 15.12
CA THR A 158 7.69 2.26 14.30
C THR A 158 8.77 2.04 13.23
N HIS A 159 9.51 0.93 13.28
CA HIS A 159 10.62 0.68 12.38
C HIS A 159 10.13 0.16 11.02
N THR A 160 10.55 0.84 9.94
CA THR A 160 10.24 0.41 8.58
C THR A 160 11.18 -0.70 8.13
N LEU A 161 10.61 -1.83 7.73
CA LEU A 161 11.34 -2.93 7.12
C LEU A 161 11.23 -2.82 5.59
N ILE A 162 12.36 -2.94 4.89
CA ILE A 162 12.41 -2.89 3.43
C ILE A 162 13.23 -4.08 2.93
N LEU A 163 12.61 -4.93 2.12
CA LEU A 163 13.25 -6.06 1.47
C LEU A 163 13.37 -5.79 -0.03
N ARG A 164 14.58 -5.95 -0.56
CA ARG A 164 14.90 -5.72 -1.99
C ARG A 164 15.32 -6.99 -2.71
N ASN A 165 15.04 -8.16 -2.14
CA ASN A 165 15.38 -9.49 -2.65
C ASN A 165 14.23 -10.49 -2.40
N THR A 166 12.99 -10.02 -2.52
CA THR A 166 11.79 -10.79 -2.16
C THR A 166 11.67 -12.11 -2.92
N LYS A 167 11.93 -12.13 -4.24
CA LYS A 167 11.89 -13.35 -5.06
C LYS A 167 12.93 -14.37 -4.58
N GLU A 168 14.12 -13.92 -4.19
CA GLU A 168 15.13 -14.80 -3.60
C GLU A 168 14.63 -15.46 -2.30
N ILE A 169 14.02 -14.67 -1.41
CA ILE A 169 13.45 -15.16 -0.15
C ILE A 169 12.38 -16.23 -0.43
N VAL A 170 11.42 -15.93 -1.32
CA VAL A 170 10.35 -16.87 -1.68
C VAL A 170 10.91 -18.18 -2.26
N ARG A 171 11.94 -18.11 -3.11
CA ARG A 171 12.62 -19.30 -3.64
C ARG A 171 13.26 -20.13 -2.54
N LYS A 172 13.96 -19.50 -1.59
CA LYS A 172 14.59 -20.21 -0.45
C LYS A 172 13.56 -20.83 0.49
N SER A 173 12.35 -20.28 0.56
CA SER A 173 11.25 -20.80 1.37
C SER A 173 10.42 -21.90 0.69
N ASN A 174 10.73 -22.25 -0.56
CA ASN A 174 9.90 -23.13 -1.39
C ASN A 174 8.43 -22.67 -1.47
N GLY A 175 8.21 -21.36 -1.58
CA GLY A 175 6.88 -20.78 -1.75
C GLY A 175 6.38 -19.96 -0.56
N THR A 176 5.23 -19.34 -0.78
CA THR A 176 4.52 -18.55 0.23
C THR A 176 3.08 -18.27 -0.19
N GLU A 177 2.30 -17.69 0.71
CA GLU A 177 0.96 -17.19 0.44
C GLU A 177 1.01 -15.68 0.18
N ILE A 178 0.05 -15.22 -0.63
CA ILE A 178 -0.18 -13.80 -0.87
C ILE A 178 -1.66 -13.47 -0.67
N MET A 179 -1.93 -12.18 -0.55
CA MET A 179 -3.27 -11.63 -0.63
C MET A 179 -3.31 -10.57 -1.72
N THR A 180 -4.26 -10.75 -2.63
CA THR A 180 -4.62 -9.77 -3.66
C THR A 180 -5.97 -9.16 -3.30
N TYR A 181 -6.43 -8.16 -4.05
CA TYR A 181 -7.70 -7.53 -3.77
C TYR A 181 -8.36 -6.93 -5.01
N SER A 182 -9.68 -6.81 -4.96
CA SER A 182 -10.50 -6.07 -5.92
C SER A 182 -11.08 -4.82 -5.25
N ILE A 183 -11.28 -3.78 -6.06
CA ILE A 183 -11.86 -2.51 -5.62
C ILE A 183 -13.22 -2.42 -6.30
N HIS A 184 -14.26 -2.18 -5.50
CA HIS A 184 -15.62 -1.96 -5.99
C HIS A 184 -15.91 -0.46 -5.92
N ASN A 185 -16.26 0.12 -7.06
CA ASN A 185 -16.68 1.53 -7.16
C ASN A 185 -18.18 1.68 -6.93
#